data_AF-A0A3W6DKK0-F1
#
_entry.id   AF-A0A3W6DKK0-F1
#
_cell.length_a   1.000
_cell.length_b   1.000
_cell.length_c   1.000
_cell.angle_alpha   90.00
_cell.angle_beta   90.00
_cell.angle_gamma   90.00
#
_symmetry.space_group_name_H-M   'P 1'
#
loop_
_entity.id
_entity.type
_entity.pdbx_description
1 polymer ?
#
loop_
_entity_poly.entity_id
_entity_poly.type
_entity_poly.pdbx_seq_one_letter_code
_entity_poly.pdbx_strand_id
1 'polypeptide(L)'
;MSDKDLTQSPAGEFVMFASDDGEVRVECRFEQETLWLPQATIANLYQVTPQAITQHIKAIYEEGELEQNATCKSYLQVQQEGNRQVSRNMLHYSLPVILAVGYRVRSPRGTQFRQWATQTLQEYLIKGFVMDDERLKNPPVGSSVVPDYFDEMLERIRDIRASERRVYLRVREIFALAADYQPSLKETTQFFQTIQNKLHFACTGHTAAELIHKRANASQPHMGLTSYKGEEVRKGDVTVAKNYLTQDEVSELNRVVNMWLDFAEDQARRRQQVFLRDWQDKLDQFLQFNDREVLQGAGKVSKKMADEKAQAEYSQFAEQQRRLKEAEGEKDIAALLQWKKEAKK
;
A
#
# COMPACT_ATOMS: atom_id res chain seq x y z
N MET A 1 8.90 -1.97 47.74
CA MET A 1 8.86 -1.19 46.49
C MET A 1 7.64 -1.67 45.72
N SER A 2 6.74 -0.76 45.37
CA SER A 2 5.36 -1.01 44.98
C SER A 2 5.22 -1.66 43.61
N ASP A 3 4.47 -2.78 43.55
CA ASP A 3 3.93 -3.44 42.36
C ASP A 3 2.97 -2.51 41.57
N LYS A 4 3.48 -1.50 40.86
CA LYS A 4 2.64 -0.60 40.05
C LYS A 4 3.00 -0.46 38.57
N ASP A 5 4.04 -1.11 38.08
CA ASP A 5 4.40 -1.10 36.64
C ASP A 5 4.41 -2.51 36.02
N LEU A 6 3.47 -3.38 36.44
CA LEU A 6 3.17 -4.59 35.69
C LEU A 6 2.24 -4.21 34.54
N THR A 7 2.81 -3.90 33.37
CA THR A 7 2.06 -3.74 32.13
C THR A 7 1.28 -5.03 31.86
N GLN A 8 -0.02 -5.02 32.20
CA GLN A 8 -0.94 -6.05 31.74
C GLN A 8 -0.82 -6.11 30.23
N SER A 9 -0.43 -7.27 29.71
CA SER A 9 -0.24 -7.46 28.28
C SER A 9 -1.60 -7.28 27.62
N PRO A 10 -1.72 -6.39 26.64
CA PRO A 10 -3.00 -6.21 25.96
C PRO A 10 -3.24 -7.53 25.20
N ALA A 11 -4.31 -8.23 25.55
CA ALA A 11 -4.71 -9.49 24.94
C ALA A 11 -5.75 -9.19 23.85
N GLY A 12 -5.46 -9.57 22.60
CA GLY A 12 -6.41 -9.50 21.50
C GLY A 12 -6.80 -10.90 21.06
N GLU A 13 -8.08 -11.16 20.85
CA GLU A 13 -8.52 -12.39 20.17
C GLU A 13 -8.29 -12.25 18.67
N PHE A 14 -7.61 -13.22 18.06
CA PHE A 14 -7.38 -13.30 16.63
C PHE A 14 -7.86 -14.65 16.10
N VAL A 15 -8.68 -14.62 15.05
CA VAL A 15 -9.07 -15.84 14.34
C VAL A 15 -7.99 -16.16 13.33
N MET A 16 -7.31 -17.31 13.49
CA MET A 16 -6.19 -17.65 12.60
C MET A 16 -6.65 -18.38 11.33
N PHE A 17 -7.54 -19.36 11.46
CA PHE A 17 -8.23 -19.99 10.35
C PHE A 17 -9.54 -20.62 10.83
N ALA A 18 -10.52 -20.72 9.93
CA ALA A 18 -11.76 -21.44 10.18
C ALA A 18 -11.61 -22.92 9.81
N SER A 19 -12.16 -23.79 10.64
CA SER A 19 -12.25 -25.24 10.41
C SER A 19 -13.71 -25.68 10.34
N ASP A 20 -13.94 -26.91 9.89
CA ASP A 20 -15.29 -27.48 9.75
C ASP A 20 -16.08 -27.54 11.08
N ASP A 21 -15.38 -27.52 12.22
CA ASP A 21 -15.96 -27.50 13.57
C ASP A 21 -16.10 -26.10 14.21
N GLY A 22 -15.71 -25.04 13.49
CA GLY A 22 -15.83 -23.64 13.93
C GLY A 22 -14.59 -22.78 13.63
N GLU A 23 -14.63 -21.50 14.01
CA GLU A 23 -13.46 -20.61 13.94
C GLU A 23 -12.46 -20.94 15.05
N VAL A 24 -11.18 -21.19 14.71
CA VAL A 24 -10.14 -21.32 15.74
C VAL A 24 -9.73 -19.92 16.18
N ARG A 25 -10.29 -19.51 17.31
CA ARG A 25 -9.93 -18.25 17.99
C ARG A 25 -8.74 -18.46 18.89
N VAL A 26 -7.74 -17.60 18.76
CA VAL A 26 -6.52 -17.63 19.56
C VAL A 26 -6.31 -16.27 20.20
N GLU A 27 -6.18 -16.25 21.52
CA GLU A 27 -5.68 -15.06 22.20
C GLU A 27 -4.21 -14.87 21.82
N CYS A 28 -3.92 -13.69 21.27
CA CYS A 28 -2.60 -13.33 20.81
C CYS A 28 -2.17 -11.98 21.38
N ARG A 29 -0.86 -11.80 21.47
CA ARG A 29 -0.27 -10.49 21.72
C ARG A 29 0.05 -9.86 20.38
N PHE A 30 -0.47 -8.66 20.12
CA PHE A 30 -0.10 -7.89 18.95
C PHE A 30 0.98 -6.86 19.34
N GLU A 31 2.15 -6.92 18.70
CA GLU A 31 3.27 -6.01 18.97
C GLU A 31 4.19 -5.91 17.76
N GLN A 32 4.61 -4.68 17.40
CA GLN A 32 5.46 -4.40 16.24
C GLN A 32 4.88 -4.97 14.93
N GLU A 33 3.59 -4.69 14.66
CA GLU A 33 2.90 -5.08 13.43
C GLU A 33 2.84 -6.60 13.18
N THR A 34 3.07 -7.41 14.21
CA THR A 34 2.95 -8.87 14.13
C THR A 34 2.30 -9.44 15.37
N LEU A 35 1.82 -10.67 15.25
CA LEU A 35 1.26 -11.43 16.36
C LEU A 35 2.30 -12.35 16.98
N TRP A 36 2.22 -12.51 18.29
CA TRP A 36 3.12 -13.31 19.11
C TRP A 36 2.31 -14.31 19.93
N LEU A 37 2.69 -15.60 19.86
CA LEU A 37 2.07 -16.66 20.63
C LEU A 37 3.10 -17.40 21.49
N PRO A 38 2.77 -17.77 22.74
CA PRO A 38 3.59 -18.67 23.51
C PRO A 38 3.50 -20.09 22.93
N GLN A 39 4.52 -20.90 23.20
CA GLN A 39 4.61 -22.28 22.70
C GLN A 39 3.35 -23.11 22.98
N ALA A 40 2.79 -23.01 24.19
CA ALA A 40 1.62 -23.76 24.59
C ALA A 40 0.39 -23.41 23.73
N THR A 41 0.22 -22.14 23.36
CA THR A 41 -0.87 -21.69 22.50
C THR A 41 -0.69 -22.20 21.07
N ILE A 42 0.53 -22.22 20.55
CA ILE A 42 0.84 -22.83 19.23
C ILE A 42 0.53 -24.34 19.24
N ALA A 43 0.86 -25.02 20.34
CA ALA A 43 0.57 -26.44 20.52
C ALA A 43 -0.95 -26.70 20.51
N ASN A 44 -1.72 -25.86 21.21
CA ASN A 44 -3.19 -25.93 21.22
C ASN A 44 -3.80 -25.66 19.85
N LEU A 45 -3.34 -24.61 19.16
CA LEU A 45 -3.77 -24.23 17.81
C LEU A 45 -3.66 -25.40 16.82
N TYR A 46 -2.52 -26.10 16.84
CA TYR A 46 -2.27 -27.23 15.94
C TYR A 46 -2.60 -28.60 16.53
N GLN A 47 -3.17 -28.65 17.74
CA GLN A 47 -3.51 -29.88 18.47
C GLN A 47 -2.35 -30.90 18.51
N VAL A 48 -1.17 -30.42 18.91
CA VAL A 48 0.02 -31.25 19.15
C VAL A 48 0.63 -30.96 20.51
N THR A 49 1.66 -31.71 20.89
CA THR A 49 2.34 -31.47 22.17
C THR A 49 3.27 -30.26 22.09
N PRO A 50 3.49 -29.52 23.19
CA PRO A 50 4.49 -28.46 23.24
C PRO A 50 5.89 -28.93 22.84
N GLN A 51 6.25 -30.17 23.17
CA GLN A 51 7.53 -30.78 22.79
C GLN A 51 7.69 -30.91 21.27
N ALA A 52 6.63 -31.27 20.54
CA ALA A 52 6.65 -31.31 19.09
C ALA A 52 6.87 -29.90 18.51
N ILE A 53 6.26 -28.87 19.11
CA ILE A 53 6.50 -27.47 18.74
C ILE A 53 7.98 -27.10 18.97
N THR A 54 8.59 -27.47 20.11
CA THR A 54 10.03 -27.23 20.35
C THR A 54 10.88 -27.83 19.23
N GLN A 55 10.58 -29.07 18.84
CA GLN A 55 11.33 -29.77 17.79
C GLN A 55 11.20 -29.07 16.43
N HIS A 56 9.99 -28.65 16.06
CA HIS A 56 9.77 -27.91 14.81
C HIS A 56 10.47 -26.55 14.81
N ILE A 57 10.38 -25.78 15.90
CA ILE A 57 11.05 -24.47 16.01
C ILE A 57 12.57 -24.64 15.93
N LYS A 58 13.12 -25.64 16.60
CA LYS A 58 14.55 -25.95 16.54
C LYS A 58 14.98 -26.26 15.11
N ALA A 59 14.24 -27.12 14.40
CA ALA A 59 14.54 -27.45 13.01
C ALA A 59 14.46 -26.22 12.08
N ILE A 60 13.46 -25.34 12.25
CA ILE A 60 13.31 -24.09 11.49
C ILE A 60 14.56 -23.21 11.61
N TYR A 61 15.13 -23.10 12.82
CA TYR A 61 16.34 -22.33 13.05
C TYR A 61 17.60 -23.04 12.55
N GLU A 62 17.71 -24.36 12.69
CA GLU A 62 18.83 -25.15 12.17
C GLU A 62 18.89 -25.15 10.64
N GLU A 63 17.73 -25.10 9.96
CA GLU A 63 17.61 -24.99 8.51
C GLU A 63 17.88 -23.58 7.98
N GLY A 64 18.00 -22.59 8.88
CA GLY A 64 18.20 -21.18 8.51
C GLY A 64 16.99 -20.53 7.83
N GLU A 65 15.79 -21.10 7.96
CA GLU A 65 14.56 -20.49 7.41
C GLU A 65 14.22 -19.18 8.12
N LEU A 66 14.42 -19.13 9.44
CA LEU A 66 14.15 -17.95 10.26
C LEU A 66 15.30 -17.70 11.25
N GLU A 67 15.50 -16.45 11.61
CA GLU A 67 16.49 -16.06 12.63
C GLU A 67 15.84 -16.00 14.03
N GLN A 68 16.45 -16.67 15.00
CA GLN A 68 15.89 -16.77 16.36
C GLN A 68 15.78 -15.39 17.04
N ASN A 69 16.79 -14.53 16.91
CA ASN A 69 16.83 -13.22 17.56
C ASN A 69 15.72 -12.27 17.05
N ALA A 70 15.30 -12.43 15.80
CA ALA A 70 14.23 -11.62 15.20
C ALA A 70 12.83 -12.19 15.50
N THR A 71 12.72 -13.50 15.75
CA THR A 71 11.43 -14.20 15.76
C THR A 71 11.00 -14.78 17.11
N CYS A 72 11.84 -14.66 18.15
CA CYS A 72 11.59 -15.14 19.50
C CYS A 72 11.85 -14.03 20.54
N LYS A 73 10.89 -13.82 21.45
CA LYS A 73 11.00 -12.81 22.52
C LYS A 73 10.56 -13.39 23.86
N SER A 74 11.17 -12.91 24.94
CA SER A 74 10.77 -13.24 26.31
C SER A 74 9.79 -12.19 26.83
N TYR A 75 8.62 -12.61 27.27
CA TYR A 75 7.63 -11.74 27.90
C TYR A 75 7.34 -12.19 29.32
N LEU A 76 7.15 -11.22 30.22
CA LEU A 76 6.73 -11.51 31.59
C LEU A 76 5.22 -11.80 31.57
N GLN A 77 4.84 -13.00 32.01
CA GLN A 77 3.44 -13.39 32.14
C GLN A 77 3.13 -13.65 33.62
N VAL A 78 2.09 -12.99 34.11
CA VAL A 78 1.54 -13.21 35.46
C VAL A 78 0.41 -14.23 35.35
N GLN A 79 0.52 -15.34 36.08
CA GLN A 79 -0.54 -16.35 36.16
C GLN A 79 -0.98 -16.54 37.62
N GLN A 80 -2.27 -16.82 37.82
CA GLN A 80 -2.82 -17.26 39.11
C GLN A 80 -2.66 -18.78 39.21
N GLU A 81 -1.79 -19.25 40.11
CA GLU A 81 -1.67 -20.66 40.46
C GLU A 81 -2.30 -20.89 41.85
N GLY A 82 -3.56 -21.30 41.90
CA GLY A 82 -4.30 -21.42 43.17
C GLY A 82 -4.57 -20.05 43.79
N ASN A 83 -4.00 -19.77 44.97
CA ASN A 83 -4.14 -18.48 45.67
C ASN A 83 -2.94 -17.53 45.46
N ARG A 84 -1.95 -17.90 44.64
CA ARG A 84 -0.72 -17.10 44.44
C ARG A 84 -0.63 -16.59 43.00
N GLN A 85 -0.27 -15.32 42.86
CA GLN A 85 0.19 -14.78 41.58
C GLN A 85 1.67 -15.11 41.39
N VAL A 86 1.99 -15.73 40.26
CA VAL A 86 3.35 -16.11 39.89
C VAL A 86 3.69 -15.46 38.55
N SER A 87 4.76 -14.68 38.53
CA SER A 87 5.31 -14.06 37.32
C SER A 87 6.43 -14.94 36.75
N ARG A 88 6.32 -15.33 35.47
CA ARG A 88 7.37 -16.07 34.76
C ARG A 88 7.70 -15.41 33.43
N ASN A 89 8.98 -15.47 33.06
CA ASN A 89 9.40 -15.14 31.71
C ASN A 89 9.05 -16.33 30.79
N MET A 90 8.21 -16.07 29.80
CA MET A 90 7.78 -17.05 28.82
C MET A 90 8.18 -16.61 27.41
N LEU A 91 8.76 -17.53 26.65
CA LEU A 91 9.10 -17.32 25.25
C LEU A 91 7.82 -17.26 24.41
N HIS A 92 7.74 -16.25 23.56
CA HIS A 92 6.74 -16.13 22.52
C HIS A 92 7.41 -16.09 21.16
N TYR A 93 6.70 -16.61 20.17
CA TYR A 93 7.15 -16.73 18.79
C TYR A 93 6.25 -15.91 17.88
N SER A 94 6.88 -15.23 16.93
CA SER A 94 6.22 -14.36 15.95
C SER A 94 5.42 -15.14 14.89
N LEU A 95 4.56 -14.43 14.16
CA LEU A 95 3.74 -14.99 13.07
C LEU A 95 4.53 -15.87 12.07
N PRO A 96 5.72 -15.48 11.58
CA PRO A 96 6.51 -16.33 10.68
C PRO A 96 6.79 -17.73 11.25
N VAL A 97 7.15 -17.83 12.54
CA VAL A 97 7.40 -19.11 13.20
C VAL A 97 6.10 -19.92 13.31
N ILE A 98 5.01 -19.26 13.68
CA ILE A 98 3.69 -19.90 13.85
C ILE A 98 3.22 -20.51 12.51
N LEU A 99 3.39 -19.79 11.39
CA LEU A 99 3.07 -20.29 10.05
C LEU A 99 3.99 -21.44 9.64
N ALA A 100 5.31 -21.28 9.81
CA ALA A 100 6.31 -22.29 9.45
C ALA A 100 6.10 -23.62 10.20
N VAL A 101 5.70 -23.55 11.47
CA VAL A 101 5.28 -24.71 12.26
C VAL A 101 4.03 -25.35 11.66
N GLY A 102 3.01 -24.56 11.29
CA GLY A 102 1.77 -25.08 10.69
C GLY A 102 1.99 -25.91 9.43
N TYR A 103 2.98 -25.54 8.61
CA TYR A 103 3.39 -26.32 7.44
C TYR A 103 4.07 -27.65 7.79
N ARG A 104 4.73 -27.76 8.95
CA ARG A 104 5.48 -28.95 9.38
C ARG A 104 4.69 -29.91 10.25
N VAL A 105 3.67 -29.41 10.96
CA VAL A 105 2.88 -30.22 11.88
C VAL A 105 2.03 -31.27 11.14
N ARG A 106 2.13 -32.52 11.59
CA ARG A 106 1.30 -33.64 11.13
C ARG A 106 0.14 -33.87 12.10
N SER A 107 -0.91 -33.07 11.98
CA SER A 107 -2.17 -33.22 12.72
C SER A 107 -3.37 -32.88 11.83
N PRO A 108 -4.60 -33.26 12.20
CA PRO A 108 -5.80 -32.80 11.51
C PRO A 108 -5.85 -31.28 11.38
N ARG A 109 -5.50 -30.55 12.45
CA ARG A 109 -5.40 -29.08 12.44
C ARG A 109 -4.31 -28.55 11.51
N GLY A 110 -3.14 -29.20 11.48
CA GLY A 110 -2.09 -28.85 10.53
C GLY A 110 -2.54 -29.07 9.07
N THR A 111 -3.33 -30.11 8.79
CA THR A 111 -3.91 -30.33 7.47
C THR A 111 -4.92 -29.24 7.10
N GLN A 112 -5.84 -28.89 8.00
CA GLN A 112 -6.80 -27.80 7.80
C GLN A 112 -6.09 -26.46 7.56
N PHE A 113 -5.08 -26.14 8.36
CA PHE A 113 -4.25 -24.95 8.16
C PHE A 113 -3.63 -24.93 6.76
N ARG A 114 -3.04 -26.04 6.29
CA ARG A 114 -2.45 -26.10 4.96
C ARG A 114 -3.49 -25.95 3.86
N GLN A 115 -4.66 -26.56 3.99
CA GLN A 115 -5.78 -26.38 3.06
C GLN A 115 -6.22 -24.92 2.97
N TRP A 116 -6.47 -24.29 4.12
CA TRP A 116 -6.80 -22.87 4.22
C TRP A 116 -5.71 -21.98 3.60
N ALA A 117 -4.45 -22.21 3.93
CA ALA A 117 -3.33 -21.42 3.41
C ALA A 117 -3.19 -21.59 1.89
N THR A 118 -3.44 -22.80 1.38
CA THR A 118 -3.40 -23.09 -0.07
C THR A 118 -4.54 -22.37 -0.79
N GLN A 119 -5.76 -22.41 -0.24
CA GLN A 119 -6.91 -21.69 -0.79
C GLN A 119 -6.69 -20.18 -0.78
N THR A 120 -6.17 -19.65 0.32
CA THR A 120 -5.83 -18.23 0.49
C THR A 120 -4.80 -17.79 -0.55
N LEU A 121 -3.71 -18.54 -0.70
CA LEU A 121 -2.68 -18.25 -1.69
C LEU A 121 -3.21 -18.37 -3.12
N GLN A 122 -4.02 -19.40 -3.39
CA GLN A 122 -4.64 -19.59 -4.70
C GLN A 122 -5.58 -18.43 -5.05
N GLU A 123 -6.38 -17.95 -4.10
CA GLU A 123 -7.23 -16.78 -4.30
C GLU A 123 -6.42 -15.54 -4.63
N TYR A 124 -5.34 -15.27 -3.89
CA TYR A 124 -4.43 -14.18 -4.19
C TYR A 124 -3.83 -14.30 -5.60
N LEU A 125 -3.35 -15.49 -5.99
CA LEU A 125 -2.73 -15.72 -7.29
C LEU A 125 -3.71 -15.60 -8.45
N ILE A 126 -4.99 -15.95 -8.26
CA ILE A 126 -6.03 -15.88 -9.31
C ILE A 126 -6.66 -14.48 -9.39
N LYS A 127 -7.08 -13.92 -8.24
CA LYS A 127 -7.83 -12.66 -8.18
C LYS A 127 -6.95 -11.42 -8.01
N GLY A 128 -5.74 -11.58 -7.46
CA GLY A 128 -4.84 -10.50 -7.11
C GLY A 128 -5.06 -9.89 -5.73
N PHE A 129 -5.98 -10.44 -4.92
CA PHE A 129 -6.26 -10.00 -3.54
C PHE A 129 -6.86 -11.14 -2.70
N VAL A 130 -6.80 -10.99 -1.38
CA VAL A 130 -7.47 -11.82 -0.36
C VAL A 130 -8.10 -10.86 0.64
N MET A 131 -9.28 -11.21 1.16
CA MET A 131 -10.01 -10.38 2.11
C MET A 131 -10.62 -11.23 3.23
N ASP A 132 -10.62 -10.69 4.44
CA ASP A 132 -11.35 -11.22 5.58
C ASP A 132 -12.58 -10.32 5.81
N ASP A 133 -13.64 -10.57 5.04
CA ASP A 133 -14.84 -9.72 5.00
C ASP A 133 -15.50 -9.60 6.38
N GLU A 134 -15.54 -10.68 7.17
CA GLU A 134 -16.19 -10.66 8.48
C GLU A 134 -15.41 -9.81 9.48
N ARG A 135 -14.08 -9.88 9.48
CA ARG A 135 -13.25 -8.99 10.31
C ARG A 135 -13.39 -7.53 9.89
N LEU A 136 -13.43 -7.24 8.59
CA LEU A 136 -13.53 -5.86 8.09
C LEU A 136 -14.93 -5.26 8.31
N LYS A 137 -15.99 -6.08 8.37
CA LYS A 137 -17.35 -5.63 8.73
C LYS A 137 -17.52 -5.41 10.22
N ASN A 138 -16.78 -6.15 11.05
CA ASN A 138 -16.90 -6.15 12.51
C ASN A 138 -15.58 -5.67 13.13
N PRO A 139 -15.27 -4.36 13.07
CA PRO A 139 -14.04 -3.84 13.63
C PRO A 139 -13.97 -4.13 15.12
N PRO A 140 -12.78 -4.31 15.69
CA PRO A 140 -12.64 -4.60 17.11
C PRO A 140 -13.23 -3.46 17.96
N VAL A 141 -14.19 -3.78 18.83
CA VAL A 141 -14.80 -2.80 19.74
C VAL A 141 -14.17 -2.93 21.14
N GLY A 142 -13.77 -1.82 21.76
CA GLY A 142 -13.25 -1.79 23.14
C GLY A 142 -11.74 -1.96 23.25
N SER A 143 -11.27 -2.79 24.19
CA SER A 143 -9.84 -2.96 24.54
C SER A 143 -9.07 -3.90 23.61
N SER A 144 -9.59 -4.22 22.42
CA SER A 144 -8.90 -5.11 21.50
C SER A 144 -7.66 -4.43 20.92
N VAL A 145 -6.59 -5.22 20.83
CA VAL A 145 -5.25 -4.78 20.41
C VAL A 145 -5.01 -5.01 18.93
N VAL A 146 -5.91 -5.74 18.27
CA VAL A 146 -5.81 -6.05 16.85
C VAL A 146 -6.05 -4.74 16.08
N PRO A 147 -5.09 -4.25 15.27
CA PRO A 147 -5.30 -3.03 14.52
C PRO A 147 -6.38 -3.22 13.46
N ASP A 148 -7.18 -2.18 13.27
CA ASP A 148 -8.11 -2.08 12.16
C ASP A 148 -7.40 -1.46 10.95
N TYR A 149 -7.31 -2.22 9.87
CA TYR A 149 -6.68 -1.80 8.61
C TYR A 149 -7.70 -1.44 7.51
N PHE A 150 -8.97 -1.26 7.88
CA PHE A 150 -10.02 -0.93 6.92
C PHE A 150 -9.75 0.38 6.17
N ASP A 151 -9.32 1.43 6.87
CA ASP A 151 -9.00 2.73 6.25
C ASP A 151 -7.81 2.64 5.30
N GLU A 152 -6.74 1.92 5.66
CA GLU A 152 -5.60 1.67 4.77
C GLU A 152 -6.05 0.91 3.51
N MET A 153 -6.89 -0.12 3.67
CA MET A 153 -7.43 -0.87 2.53
C MET A 153 -8.27 0.04 1.61
N LEU A 154 -9.12 0.90 2.18
CA LEU A 154 -9.89 1.87 1.41
C LEU A 154 -9.00 2.84 0.64
N GLU A 155 -7.93 3.35 1.25
CA GLU A 155 -6.97 4.21 0.58
C GLU A 155 -6.27 3.52 -0.59
N ARG A 156 -5.84 2.26 -0.41
CA ARG A 156 -5.24 1.45 -1.48
C ARG A 156 -6.23 1.22 -2.62
N ILE A 157 -7.50 0.92 -2.32
CA ILE A 157 -8.56 0.78 -3.34
C ILE A 157 -8.77 2.10 -4.09
N ARG A 158 -8.81 3.24 -3.38
CA ARG A 158 -8.95 4.57 -3.98
C ARG A 158 -7.80 4.89 -4.92
N ASP A 159 -6.57 4.59 -4.53
CA ASP A 159 -5.39 4.81 -5.39
C ASP A 159 -5.39 3.89 -6.62
N ILE A 160 -5.72 2.60 -6.46
CA ILE A 160 -5.87 1.67 -7.58
C ILE A 160 -6.93 2.17 -8.56
N ARG A 161 -8.09 2.62 -8.06
CA ARG A 161 -9.21 3.10 -8.87
C ARG A 161 -8.88 4.43 -9.57
N ALA A 162 -8.13 5.30 -8.91
CA ALA A 162 -7.68 6.58 -9.46
C ALA A 162 -6.41 6.47 -10.33
N SER A 163 -5.82 5.29 -10.47
CA SER A 163 -4.76 5.07 -11.46
C SER A 163 -5.25 5.45 -12.87
N GLU A 164 -4.44 6.21 -13.62
CA GLU A 164 -4.84 6.77 -14.92
C GLU A 164 -5.42 5.72 -15.87
N ARG A 165 -4.89 4.49 -15.84
CA ARG A 165 -5.41 3.38 -16.64
C ARG A 165 -6.82 2.94 -16.21
N ARG A 166 -7.09 2.83 -14.90
CA ARG A 166 -8.40 2.41 -14.39
C ARG A 166 -9.43 3.51 -14.57
N VAL A 167 -9.05 4.76 -14.32
CA VAL A 167 -9.87 5.94 -14.63
C VAL A 167 -10.20 5.94 -16.11
N TYR A 168 -9.20 5.89 -16.99
CA TYR A 168 -9.44 5.89 -18.44
C TYR A 168 -10.38 4.76 -18.87
N LEU A 169 -10.17 3.53 -18.40
CA LEU A 169 -11.06 2.40 -18.74
C LEU A 169 -12.49 2.63 -18.25
N ARG A 170 -12.68 3.07 -17.00
CA ARG A 170 -14.00 3.33 -16.44
C ARG A 170 -14.71 4.50 -17.09
N VAL A 171 -14.01 5.61 -17.26
CA VAL A 171 -14.50 6.78 -17.97
C VAL A 171 -14.89 6.40 -19.40
N ARG A 172 -14.07 5.59 -20.09
CA ARG A 172 -14.39 5.07 -21.42
C ARG A 172 -15.60 4.14 -21.42
N GLU A 173 -15.77 3.28 -20.43
CA GLU A 173 -16.96 2.42 -20.30
C GLU A 173 -18.23 3.25 -20.09
N ILE A 174 -18.18 4.23 -19.20
CA ILE A 174 -19.33 5.12 -18.89
C ILE A 174 -19.67 5.98 -20.10
N PHE A 175 -18.67 6.58 -20.76
CA PHE A 175 -18.91 7.47 -21.90
C PHE A 175 -19.06 6.75 -23.23
N ALA A 176 -18.68 5.48 -23.35
CA ALA A 176 -19.09 4.67 -24.49
C ALA A 176 -20.63 4.49 -24.56
N LEU A 177 -21.34 4.78 -23.48
CA LEU A 177 -22.80 4.85 -23.47
C LEU A 177 -23.34 6.20 -23.96
N ALA A 178 -22.47 7.20 -24.15
CA ALA A 178 -22.87 8.47 -24.75
C ALA A 178 -23.19 8.27 -26.24
N ALA A 179 -24.23 8.95 -26.71
CA ALA A 179 -24.77 8.71 -28.05
C ALA A 179 -23.80 9.10 -29.18
N ASP A 180 -22.90 10.05 -28.93
CA ASP A 180 -21.92 10.61 -29.87
C ASP A 180 -20.48 10.10 -29.65
N TYR A 181 -20.26 9.14 -28.75
CA TYR A 181 -18.91 8.65 -28.47
C TYR A 181 -18.32 7.83 -29.62
N GLN A 182 -17.18 8.29 -30.13
CA GLN A 182 -16.35 7.54 -31.08
C GLN A 182 -14.87 7.63 -30.69
N PRO A 183 -14.18 6.50 -30.40
CA PRO A 183 -12.80 6.51 -29.92
C PRO A 183 -11.78 7.18 -30.85
N SER A 184 -12.02 7.14 -32.17
CA SER A 184 -11.12 7.67 -33.19
C SER A 184 -11.27 9.16 -33.46
N LEU A 185 -12.30 9.81 -32.90
CA LEU A 185 -12.53 11.23 -33.14
C LEU A 185 -11.58 12.11 -32.30
N LYS A 186 -11.11 13.19 -32.93
CA LYS A 186 -10.29 14.21 -32.28
C LYS A 186 -11.03 14.86 -31.10
N GLU A 187 -12.34 15.04 -31.25
CA GLU A 187 -13.24 15.61 -30.23
C GLU A 187 -13.24 14.77 -28.95
N THR A 188 -13.33 13.44 -29.07
CA THR A 188 -13.23 12.50 -27.94
C THR A 188 -11.89 12.65 -27.21
N THR A 189 -10.78 12.75 -27.93
CA THR A 189 -9.45 12.94 -27.32
C THR A 189 -9.37 14.28 -26.58
N GLN A 190 -9.88 15.36 -27.16
CA GLN A 190 -9.92 16.68 -26.54
C GLN A 190 -10.80 16.70 -25.29
N PHE A 191 -11.92 15.99 -25.32
CA PHE A 191 -12.81 15.84 -24.19
C PHE A 191 -12.10 15.18 -22.99
N PHE A 192 -11.40 14.05 -23.19
CA PHE A 192 -10.64 13.42 -22.10
C PHE A 192 -9.52 14.31 -21.55
N GLN A 193 -8.81 15.03 -22.41
CA GLN A 193 -7.79 16.01 -21.99
C GLN A 193 -8.41 17.13 -21.14
N THR A 194 -9.62 17.57 -21.49
CA THR A 194 -10.35 18.61 -20.76
C THR A 194 -10.75 18.12 -19.37
N ILE A 195 -11.30 16.90 -19.27
CA ILE A 195 -11.64 16.28 -17.97
C ILE A 195 -10.40 16.14 -17.10
N GLN A 196 -9.31 15.61 -17.65
CA GLN A 196 -8.06 15.44 -16.90
C GLN A 196 -7.56 16.79 -16.35
N ASN A 197 -7.53 17.83 -17.17
CA ASN A 197 -7.08 19.16 -16.73
C ASN A 197 -8.01 19.78 -15.69
N LYS A 198 -9.34 19.61 -15.81
CA LYS A 198 -10.29 20.09 -14.80
C LYS A 198 -10.09 19.39 -13.46
N LEU A 199 -9.88 18.06 -13.46
CA LEU A 199 -9.61 17.28 -12.24
C LEU A 199 -8.28 17.66 -11.59
N HIS A 200 -7.20 17.82 -12.37
CA HIS A 200 -5.92 18.31 -11.84
C HIS A 200 -6.04 19.73 -11.27
N PHE A 201 -6.74 20.62 -11.97
CA PHE A 201 -6.94 22.00 -11.53
C PHE A 201 -7.75 22.06 -10.23
N ALA A 202 -8.82 21.28 -10.10
CA ALA A 202 -9.64 21.23 -8.89
C ALA A 202 -8.89 20.75 -7.64
N CYS A 203 -7.73 20.09 -7.81
CA CYS A 203 -6.91 19.59 -6.70
C CYS A 203 -5.66 20.43 -6.45
N THR A 204 -5.12 21.08 -7.48
CA THR A 204 -3.80 21.75 -7.42
C THR A 204 -3.84 23.24 -7.74
N GLY A 205 -4.95 23.75 -8.29
CA GLY A 205 -5.05 25.08 -8.89
C GLY A 205 -4.29 25.24 -10.22
N HIS A 206 -3.78 24.15 -10.80
CA HIS A 206 -2.99 24.17 -12.04
C HIS A 206 -3.45 23.04 -12.99
N THR A 207 -3.41 23.31 -14.29
CA THR A 207 -3.50 22.24 -15.30
C THR A 207 -2.26 21.34 -15.24
N ALA A 208 -2.33 20.15 -15.84
CA ALA A 208 -1.19 19.23 -15.87
C ALA A 208 0.08 19.87 -16.46
N ALA A 209 -0.08 20.67 -17.53
CA ALA A 209 1.02 21.39 -18.17
C ALA A 209 1.58 22.51 -17.29
N GLU A 210 0.72 23.30 -16.64
CA GLU A 210 1.15 24.34 -15.69
C GLU A 210 1.89 23.75 -14.50
N LEU A 211 1.43 22.60 -13.99
CA LEU A 211 2.04 21.91 -12.87
C LEU A 211 3.47 21.46 -13.21
N ILE A 212 3.64 20.74 -14.33
CA ILE A 212 4.96 20.30 -14.82
C ILE A 212 5.85 21.52 -15.03
N HIS A 213 5.36 22.54 -15.75
CA HIS A 213 6.14 23.73 -16.04
C HIS A 213 6.55 24.48 -14.76
N LYS A 214 5.71 24.48 -13.71
CA LYS A 214 6.02 25.15 -12.44
C LYS A 214 7.01 24.36 -11.59
N ARG A 215 6.87 23.03 -11.53
CA ARG A 215 7.59 22.17 -10.56
C ARG A 215 8.85 21.50 -11.11
N ALA A 216 8.96 21.27 -12.42
CA ALA A 216 10.17 20.70 -13.00
C ALA A 216 11.36 21.65 -12.81
N ASN A 217 12.36 21.21 -12.05
CA ASN A 217 13.53 22.01 -11.68
C ASN A 217 14.74 21.13 -11.38
N ALA A 218 15.81 21.22 -12.18
CA ALA A 218 17.02 20.43 -12.06
C ALA A 218 17.78 20.60 -10.75
N SER A 219 17.61 21.74 -10.07
CA SER A 219 18.29 22.03 -8.79
C SER A 219 17.65 21.34 -7.59
N GLN A 220 16.42 20.83 -7.74
CA GLN A 220 15.71 20.11 -6.69
C GLN A 220 16.11 18.62 -6.68
N PRO A 221 16.08 17.95 -5.52
CA PRO A 221 16.17 16.49 -5.47
C PRO A 221 15.17 15.85 -6.44
N HIS A 222 15.64 14.89 -7.23
CA HIS A 222 14.83 14.19 -8.22
C HIS A 222 14.03 15.13 -9.16
N MET A 223 14.57 16.32 -9.44
CA MET A 223 13.92 17.36 -10.24
C MET A 223 12.58 17.90 -9.71
N GLY A 224 12.28 17.70 -8.43
CA GLY A 224 11.00 18.03 -7.82
C GLY A 224 9.91 16.97 -8.02
N LEU A 225 10.26 15.79 -8.56
CA LEU A 225 9.36 14.64 -8.61
C LEU A 225 9.20 14.06 -7.20
N THR A 226 7.96 13.69 -6.86
CA THR A 226 7.59 13.02 -5.61
C THR A 226 7.38 11.52 -5.82
N SER A 227 7.18 11.08 -7.07
CA SER A 227 7.01 9.68 -7.45
C SER A 227 7.55 9.44 -8.86
N TYR A 228 8.27 8.33 -9.09
CA TYR A 228 8.75 7.92 -10.41
C TYR A 228 9.02 6.41 -10.42
N LYS A 229 9.17 5.83 -11.62
CA LYS A 229 9.35 4.38 -11.76
C LYS A 229 10.83 3.98 -11.74
N GLY A 230 11.18 3.10 -10.81
CA GLY A 230 12.53 2.55 -10.67
C GLY A 230 13.39 3.36 -9.72
N GLU A 231 14.70 3.13 -9.74
CA GLU A 231 15.64 3.72 -8.79
C GLU A 231 16.06 5.16 -9.15
N GLU A 232 15.95 5.52 -10.43
CA GLU A 232 16.40 6.81 -10.96
C GLU A 232 15.34 7.47 -11.83
N VAL A 233 15.33 8.81 -11.81
CA VAL A 233 14.47 9.64 -12.66
C VAL A 233 14.81 9.42 -14.13
N ARG A 234 13.81 9.12 -14.95
CA ARG A 234 13.97 8.96 -16.40
C ARG A 234 13.32 10.11 -17.14
N LYS A 235 13.75 10.31 -18.39
CA LYS A 235 13.19 11.35 -19.28
C LYS A 235 11.68 11.22 -19.49
N GLY A 236 11.12 10.01 -19.39
CA GLY A 236 9.67 9.81 -19.46
C GLY A 236 8.92 10.35 -18.24
N ASP A 237 9.53 10.28 -17.06
CA ASP A 237 8.89 10.61 -15.79
C ASP A 237 8.62 12.12 -15.64
N VAL A 238 9.49 12.96 -16.21
CA VAL A 238 9.40 14.43 -16.10
C VAL A 238 8.26 15.04 -16.92
N THR A 239 7.63 14.26 -17.79
CA THR A 239 6.47 14.70 -18.60
C THR A 239 5.13 14.27 -18.02
N VAL A 240 5.14 13.62 -16.85
CA VAL A 240 3.94 13.11 -16.18
C VAL A 240 3.59 14.01 -15.01
N ALA A 241 2.48 14.73 -15.09
CA ALA A 241 2.07 15.68 -14.06
C ALA A 241 1.83 15.02 -12.69
N LYS A 242 1.29 13.80 -12.67
CA LYS A 242 1.05 13.04 -11.43
C LYS A 242 2.34 12.86 -10.61
N ASN A 243 3.49 12.72 -11.27
CA ASN A 243 4.78 12.52 -10.61
C ASN A 243 5.28 13.75 -9.84
N TYR A 244 4.67 14.92 -10.05
CA TYR A 244 4.98 16.15 -9.34
C TYR A 244 4.00 16.48 -8.21
N LEU A 245 2.97 15.65 -7.98
CA LEU A 245 1.95 15.89 -6.95
C LEU A 245 2.48 15.52 -5.56
N THR A 246 2.19 16.35 -4.57
CA THR A 246 2.41 16.00 -3.16
C THR A 246 1.47 14.86 -2.73
N GLN A 247 1.78 14.19 -1.62
CA GLN A 247 0.93 13.10 -1.10
C GLN A 247 -0.51 13.56 -0.83
N ASP A 248 -0.67 14.78 -0.31
CA ASP A 248 -1.99 15.38 -0.07
C ASP A 248 -2.74 15.63 -1.38
N GLU A 249 -2.07 16.17 -2.40
CA GLU A 249 -2.69 16.39 -3.72
C GLU A 249 -3.03 15.08 -4.45
N VAL A 250 -2.23 14.02 -4.29
CA VAL A 250 -2.57 12.68 -4.80
C VAL A 250 -3.82 12.15 -4.10
N SER A 251 -3.89 12.28 -2.78
CA SER A 251 -5.04 11.82 -1.99
C SER A 251 -6.32 12.57 -2.37
N GLU A 252 -6.24 13.89 -2.51
CA GLU A 252 -7.35 14.74 -2.98
C GLU A 252 -7.77 14.39 -4.40
N LEU A 253 -6.81 14.25 -5.33
CA LEU A 253 -7.11 13.84 -6.71
C LEU A 253 -7.80 12.48 -6.75
N ASN A 254 -7.28 11.51 -6.01
CA ASN A 254 -7.87 10.18 -5.91
C ASN A 254 -9.30 10.26 -5.38
N ARG A 255 -9.58 11.10 -4.37
CA ARG A 255 -10.92 11.29 -3.81
C ARG A 255 -11.89 11.89 -4.82
N VAL A 256 -11.52 12.98 -5.49
CA VAL A 256 -12.38 13.66 -6.49
C VAL A 256 -12.69 12.75 -7.67
N VAL A 257 -11.67 12.07 -8.18
CA VAL A 257 -11.82 11.11 -9.30
C VAL A 257 -12.81 10.01 -8.93
N ASN A 258 -12.72 9.45 -7.73
CA ASN A 258 -13.62 8.39 -7.28
C ASN A 258 -15.07 8.89 -7.18
N MET A 259 -15.28 10.03 -6.53
CA MET A 259 -16.62 10.64 -6.42
C MET A 259 -17.22 10.97 -7.79
N TRP A 260 -16.41 11.49 -8.72
CA TRP A 260 -16.85 11.75 -10.08
C TRP A 260 -17.24 10.46 -10.82
N LEU A 261 -16.45 9.40 -10.69
CA LEU A 261 -16.75 8.11 -11.31
C LEU A 261 -18.04 7.51 -10.76
N ASP A 262 -18.27 7.57 -9.44
CA ASP A 262 -19.51 7.09 -8.82
C ASP A 262 -20.72 7.89 -9.30
N PHE A 263 -20.59 9.21 -9.37
CA PHE A 263 -21.62 10.10 -9.93
C PHE A 263 -21.92 9.75 -11.40
N ALA A 264 -20.88 9.62 -12.23
CA ALA A 264 -21.04 9.34 -13.64
C ALA A 264 -21.64 7.94 -13.88
N GLU A 265 -21.28 6.94 -13.07
CA GLU A 265 -21.89 5.61 -13.13
C GLU A 265 -23.39 5.64 -12.79
N ASP A 266 -23.79 6.34 -11.72
CA ASP A 266 -25.21 6.50 -11.37
C ASP A 266 -26.00 7.20 -12.49
N GLN A 267 -25.45 8.28 -13.05
CA GLN A 267 -26.06 9.00 -14.17
C GLN A 267 -26.26 8.09 -15.40
N ALA A 268 -25.26 7.28 -15.75
CA ALA A 268 -25.34 6.35 -16.87
C ALA A 268 -26.37 5.22 -16.62
N ARG A 269 -26.42 4.67 -15.39
CA ARG A 269 -27.38 3.63 -15.01
C ARG A 269 -28.83 4.10 -15.09
N ARG A 270 -29.09 5.38 -14.89
CA ARG A 270 -30.43 6.00 -15.01
C ARG A 270 -30.92 6.12 -16.46
N ARG A 271 -30.19 5.55 -17.45
CA ARG A 271 -30.57 5.45 -18.88
C ARG A 271 -30.97 6.78 -19.52
N GLN A 272 -30.38 7.87 -19.07
CA GLN A 272 -30.46 9.13 -19.80
C GLN A 272 -29.49 9.02 -20.99
N GLN A 273 -29.96 9.32 -22.20
CA GLN A 273 -29.04 9.55 -23.32
C GLN A 273 -28.30 10.86 -23.00
N VAL A 274 -26.98 10.76 -22.83
CA VAL A 274 -26.10 11.89 -22.50
C VAL A 274 -25.09 12.01 -23.63
N PHE A 275 -24.81 13.22 -24.09
CA PHE A 275 -23.76 13.50 -25.07
C PHE A 275 -22.43 13.82 -24.36
N LEU A 276 -21.30 13.75 -25.06
CA LEU A 276 -19.99 14.09 -24.47
C LEU A 276 -19.96 15.52 -23.91
N ARG A 277 -20.64 16.47 -24.56
CA ARG A 277 -20.73 17.85 -24.06
C ARG A 277 -21.45 17.95 -22.71
N ASP A 278 -22.55 17.22 -22.56
CA ASP A 278 -23.32 17.20 -21.30
C ASP A 278 -22.47 16.68 -20.14
N TRP A 279 -21.52 15.77 -20.41
CA TRP A 279 -20.58 15.29 -19.41
C TRP A 279 -19.57 16.34 -18.95
N GLN A 280 -19.18 17.27 -19.83
CA GLN A 280 -18.34 18.40 -19.42
C GLN A 280 -19.12 19.34 -18.51
N ASP A 281 -20.36 19.66 -18.87
CA ASP A 281 -21.23 20.53 -18.07
C ASP A 281 -21.55 19.89 -16.71
N LYS A 282 -21.80 18.58 -16.68
CA LYS A 282 -21.98 17.81 -15.44
C LYS A 282 -20.74 17.77 -14.57
N LEU A 283 -19.53 17.69 -15.15
CA LEU A 283 -18.29 17.75 -14.39
C LEU A 283 -18.13 19.12 -13.73
N ASP A 284 -18.45 20.20 -14.44
CA ASP A 284 -18.36 21.55 -13.91
C ASP A 284 -19.34 21.76 -12.76
N GLN A 285 -20.59 21.30 -12.91
CA GLN A 285 -21.58 21.32 -11.84
C GLN A 285 -21.15 20.46 -10.65
N PHE A 286 -20.59 19.27 -10.90
CA PHE A 286 -20.09 18.38 -9.86
C PHE A 286 -18.96 19.03 -9.05
N LEU A 287 -17.99 19.65 -9.72
CA LEU A 287 -16.88 20.33 -9.06
C LEU A 287 -17.38 21.55 -8.26
N GLN A 288 -18.27 22.37 -8.82
CA GLN A 288 -18.88 23.51 -8.13
C GLN A 288 -19.68 23.08 -6.90
N PHE A 289 -20.48 22.02 -7.03
CA PHE A 289 -21.29 21.48 -5.92
C PHE A 289 -20.43 20.98 -4.76
N ASN A 290 -19.20 20.53 -5.03
CA ASN A 290 -18.25 20.09 -4.01
C ASN A 290 -17.29 21.23 -3.56
N ASP A 291 -17.67 22.50 -3.78
CA ASP A 291 -16.90 23.69 -3.41
C ASP A 291 -15.47 23.71 -3.98
N ARG A 292 -15.29 23.17 -5.20
CA ARG A 292 -13.99 23.15 -5.90
C ARG A 292 -13.94 24.17 -7.02
N GLU A 293 -12.76 24.76 -7.20
CA GLU A 293 -12.51 25.66 -8.32
C GLU A 293 -12.57 24.91 -9.66
N VAL A 294 -13.29 25.49 -10.62
CA VAL A 294 -13.44 24.93 -11.97
C VAL A 294 -12.55 25.69 -12.94
N LEU A 295 -11.69 24.96 -13.64
CA LEU A 295 -10.85 25.50 -14.69
C LEU A 295 -11.71 26.18 -15.77
N GLN A 296 -11.44 27.47 -15.97
CA GLN A 296 -11.99 28.28 -17.06
C GLN A 296 -11.04 28.29 -18.26
N GLY A 297 -11.49 27.78 -19.40
CA GLY A 297 -10.66 27.67 -20.62
C GLY A 297 -9.63 26.54 -20.56
N ALA A 298 -8.51 26.71 -21.26
CA ALA A 298 -7.49 25.66 -21.47
C ALA A 298 -6.25 25.77 -20.57
N GLY A 299 -6.21 26.76 -19.67
CA GLY A 299 -5.01 27.12 -18.91
C GLY A 299 -4.06 28.06 -19.68
N LYS A 300 -2.94 28.43 -19.06
CA LYS A 300 -1.96 29.41 -19.58
C LYS A 300 -0.75 28.76 -20.24
N VAL A 301 -0.47 27.50 -19.94
CA VAL A 301 0.72 26.79 -20.42
C VAL A 301 0.31 25.65 -21.34
N SER A 302 0.90 25.61 -22.54
CA SER A 302 0.68 24.48 -23.46
C SER A 302 1.50 23.26 -23.04
N LYS A 303 0.98 22.06 -23.35
CA LYS A 303 1.69 20.80 -23.09
C LYS A 303 3.10 20.80 -23.71
N LYS A 304 3.23 21.27 -24.95
CA LYS A 304 4.53 21.37 -25.64
C LYS A 304 5.53 22.21 -24.85
N MET A 305 5.11 23.39 -24.36
CA MET A 305 5.97 24.28 -23.59
C MET A 305 6.35 23.69 -22.22
N ALA A 306 5.45 22.95 -21.58
CA ALA A 306 5.74 22.23 -20.35
C ALA A 306 6.76 21.10 -20.57
N ASP A 307 6.55 20.27 -21.60
CA ASP A 307 7.42 19.13 -21.93
C ASP A 307 8.82 19.61 -22.35
N GLU A 308 8.91 20.67 -23.16
CA GLU A 308 10.20 21.27 -23.56
C GLU A 308 11.00 21.78 -22.35
N LYS A 309 10.35 22.49 -21.43
CA LYS A 309 10.99 22.93 -20.19
C LYS A 309 11.45 21.72 -19.36
N ALA A 310 10.57 20.77 -19.10
CA ALA A 310 10.88 19.62 -18.25
C ALA A 310 12.03 18.77 -18.82
N GLN A 311 12.09 18.61 -20.13
CA GLN A 311 13.19 17.90 -20.79
C GLN A 311 14.51 18.68 -20.73
N ALA A 312 14.48 20.01 -20.84
CA ALA A 312 15.66 20.85 -20.69
C ALA A 312 16.23 20.77 -19.26
N GLU A 313 15.37 20.84 -18.25
CA GLU A 313 15.72 20.61 -16.84
C GLU A 313 16.30 19.19 -16.65
N TYR A 314 15.74 18.18 -17.31
CA TYR A 314 16.21 16.80 -17.20
C TYR A 314 17.62 16.64 -17.75
N SER A 315 17.94 17.27 -18.88
CA SER A 315 19.28 17.25 -19.43
C SER A 315 20.31 17.82 -18.45
N GLN A 316 19.97 18.93 -17.76
CA GLN A 316 20.85 19.52 -16.74
C GLN A 316 21.00 18.61 -15.52
N PHE A 317 19.89 18.08 -15.01
CA PHE A 317 19.88 17.15 -13.87
C PHE A 317 20.69 15.88 -14.16
N ALA A 318 20.50 15.27 -15.33
CA ALA A 318 21.19 14.05 -15.72
C ALA A 318 22.71 14.26 -15.83
N GLU A 319 23.14 15.44 -16.30
CA GLU A 319 24.55 15.81 -16.32
C GLU A 319 25.12 15.99 -14.91
N GLN A 320 24.39 16.65 -14.01
CA GLN A 320 24.78 16.81 -12.61
C GLN A 320 24.90 15.45 -11.90
N GLN A 321 23.93 14.56 -12.07
CA GLN A 321 23.94 13.21 -11.50
C GLN A 321 25.10 12.37 -12.03
N ARG A 322 25.40 12.47 -13.34
CA ARG A 322 26.56 11.78 -13.91
C ARG A 322 27.86 12.24 -13.26
N ARG A 323 28.06 13.56 -13.13
CA ARG A 323 29.27 14.12 -12.49
C ARG A 323 29.40 13.70 -11.02
N LEU A 324 28.30 13.63 -10.28
CA LEU A 324 28.29 13.15 -8.89
C LEU A 324 28.71 11.68 -8.80
N LYS A 325 28.13 10.81 -9.64
CA LYS A 325 28.49 9.38 -9.68
C LYS A 325 29.94 9.15 -10.09
N GLU A 326 30.45 9.91 -11.05
CA GLU A 326 31.85 9.86 -11.45
C GLU A 326 32.76 10.23 -10.26
N ALA A 327 32.44 11.31 -9.53
CA ALA A 327 33.19 11.73 -8.35
C ALA A 327 33.11 10.74 -7.18
N GLU A 328 31.96 10.08 -6.97
CA GLU A 328 31.80 9.00 -6.00
C GLU A 328 32.62 7.76 -6.38
N GLY A 329 32.54 7.35 -7.65
CA GLY A 329 33.36 6.24 -8.16
C GLY A 329 34.86 6.49 -8.02
N GLU A 330 35.33 7.71 -8.25
CA GLU A 330 36.72 8.08 -8.01
C GLU A 330 37.13 7.96 -6.53
N LYS A 331 36.25 8.37 -5.60
CA LYS A 331 36.49 8.22 -4.15
C LYS A 331 36.50 6.75 -3.72
N ASP A 332 35.59 5.94 -4.24
CA ASP A 332 35.51 4.52 -3.92
C ASP A 332 36.74 3.76 -4.43
N ILE A 333 37.20 4.08 -5.65
CA ILE A 333 38.44 3.54 -6.19
C ILE A 333 39.63 3.96 -5.32
N ALA A 334 39.70 5.23 -4.90
CA ALA A 334 40.77 5.72 -4.02
C ALA A 334 40.77 5.00 -2.66
N ALA A 335 39.59 4.80 -2.06
CA ALA A 335 39.43 4.09 -0.80
C ALA A 335 39.84 2.61 -0.91
N LEU A 336 39.44 1.92 -1.99
CA LEU A 336 39.86 0.54 -2.27
C LEU A 336 41.37 0.41 -2.46
N LEU A 337 42.01 1.38 -3.10
CA LEU A 337 43.46 1.42 -3.27
C LEU A 337 44.21 1.67 -1.96
N GLN A 338 43.66 2.48 -1.04
CA GLN A 338 44.19 2.67 0.30
C GLN A 338 44.05 1.41 1.17
N TRP A 339 42.86 0.79 1.18
CA TRP A 339 42.63 -0.47 1.89
C TRP A 339 43.59 -1.59 1.46
N LYS A 340 43.82 -1.74 0.15
CA LYS A 340 44.81 -2.70 -0.38
C LYS A 340 46.26 -2.41 0.05
N LYS A 341 46.61 -1.16 0.36
CA LYS A 341 47.93 -0.79 0.88
C LYS A 341 48.05 -1.10 2.38
N GLU A 342 46.98 -0.91 3.13
CA GLU A 342 46.94 -1.21 4.57
C GLU A 342 46.92 -2.72 4.83
N ALA A 343 46.16 -3.50 4.05
CA ALA A 343 46.12 -4.96 4.16
C ALA A 343 47.41 -5.68 3.71
N LYS A 344 48.38 -4.95 3.13
CA LYS A 344 49.70 -5.45 2.72
C LYS A 344 50.83 -5.10 3.71
N LYS A 345 50.54 -4.29 4.73
CA LYS A 345 51.39 -4.12 5.91
C LYS A 345 50.96 -5.11 6.99
#